data_AF-A0AA39R6I3-F1
#
_entry.id   AF-A0AA39R6I3-F1
#
_cell.length_a   1.000
_cell.length_b   1.000
_cell.length_c   1.000
_cell.angle_alpha   90.00
_cell.angle_beta   90.00
_cell.angle_gamma   90.00
#
_symmetry.space_group_name_H-M   'P 1'
#
loop_
_entity.id
_entity.type
_entity.pdbx_description
1 polymer ?
#
loop_
_entity_poly.entity_id
_entity_poly.type
_entity_poly.pdbx_seq_one_letter_code
_entity_poly.pdbx_strand_id
1 'polypeptide(L)'
;MAFPTPSPTYPTFTTLYTHILTLPTPLLPPPKPTSPSLTASISSLALHPTLEAALHILNNDLPSAHFLVRHMQAPPAYEGMFLHGILHRIEGDYDNARAWYGNVSESEVFGEVWGSEEKAREFIGGVEGLVKKGEGERGGLERESEREIKAVVEFCRGKFGEGEVRDARDAWVKPGEDHRRMGEEMVTGGKGFRQF
;
A
#
# COMPACT_ATOMS: atom_id res chain seq x y z
N MET A 1 16.44 -0.03 37.15
CA MET A 1 16.52 -0.37 35.71
C MET A 1 15.23 -1.09 35.37
N ALA A 2 14.37 -0.51 34.53
CA ALA A 2 13.18 -1.20 34.06
C ALA A 2 13.57 -2.09 32.88
N PHE A 3 13.27 -3.38 32.95
CA PHE A 3 13.41 -4.26 31.79
C PHE A 3 12.43 -3.81 30.71
N PRO A 4 12.82 -3.78 29.42
CA PRO A 4 11.88 -3.50 28.35
C PRO A 4 10.80 -4.57 28.39
N THR A 5 9.53 -4.13 28.45
CA THR A 5 8.38 -5.02 28.30
C THR A 5 8.50 -5.74 26.97
N PRO A 6 8.33 -7.08 26.93
CA PRO A 6 8.35 -7.82 25.67
C PRO A 6 7.30 -7.24 24.74
N SER A 7 7.68 -7.00 23.48
CA SER A 7 6.74 -6.56 22.47
C SER A 7 5.67 -7.65 22.30
N PRO A 8 4.38 -7.27 22.13
CA PRO A 8 3.34 -8.24 21.89
C PRO A 8 3.68 -9.07 20.65
N THR A 9 3.57 -10.39 20.77
CA THR A 9 3.78 -11.33 19.66
C THR A 9 2.43 -11.65 19.02
N TYR A 10 2.36 -11.52 17.69
CA TYR A 10 1.18 -11.87 16.92
C TYR A 10 1.50 -13.09 16.07
N PRO A 11 1.14 -14.31 16.52
CA PRO A 11 1.62 -15.54 15.91
C PRO A 11 0.96 -15.88 14.58
N THR A 12 -0.10 -15.16 14.18
CA THR A 12 -0.86 -15.44 12.97
C THR A 12 -1.27 -14.17 12.25
N PHE A 13 -1.51 -14.29 10.94
CA PHE A 13 -2.10 -13.22 10.13
C PHE A 13 -3.36 -12.65 10.78
N THR A 14 -4.33 -13.50 11.14
CA THR A 14 -5.63 -13.06 11.69
C THR A 14 -5.50 -12.23 12.95
N THR A 15 -4.63 -12.63 13.89
CA THR A 15 -4.47 -11.88 15.17
C THR A 15 -3.79 -10.53 14.94
N LEU A 16 -2.76 -10.50 14.08
CA LEU A 16 -2.08 -9.27 13.70
C LEU A 16 -2.98 -8.32 12.91
N TYR A 17 -3.69 -8.82 11.89
CA TYR A 17 -4.59 -8.05 11.05
C TYR A 17 -5.74 -7.47 11.86
N THR A 18 -6.38 -8.26 12.73
CA THR A 18 -7.42 -7.77 13.65
C THR A 18 -6.92 -6.62 14.52
N HIS A 19 -5.69 -6.70 15.03
CA HIS A 19 -5.10 -5.61 15.81
C HIS A 19 -4.80 -4.38 14.95
N ILE A 20 -4.23 -4.56 13.76
CA ILE A 20 -3.93 -3.46 12.83
C ILE A 20 -5.20 -2.69 12.45
N LEU A 21 -6.34 -3.38 12.27
CA LEU A 21 -7.61 -2.72 11.98
C LEU A 21 -8.16 -1.84 13.12
N THR A 22 -7.56 -1.87 14.31
CA THR A 22 -7.88 -0.93 15.40
C THR A 22 -7.08 0.37 15.34
N LEU A 23 -6.09 0.46 14.44
CA LEU A 23 -5.25 1.63 14.24
C LEU A 23 -5.96 2.68 13.37
N PRO A 24 -5.56 3.97 13.46
CA PRO A 24 -6.06 5.00 12.55
C PRO A 24 -5.84 4.65 11.08
N THR A 25 -6.88 4.82 10.28
CA THR A 25 -6.84 4.50 8.85
C THR A 25 -5.79 5.33 8.11
N PRO A 26 -4.94 4.70 7.27
CA PRO A 26 -4.05 5.43 6.38
C PRO A 26 -4.86 6.24 5.36
N LEU A 27 -4.71 7.55 5.37
CA LEU A 27 -5.30 8.44 4.36
C LEU A 27 -4.28 9.47 3.86
N LEU A 28 -3.47 10.00 4.79
CA LEU A 28 -2.52 11.08 4.60
C LEU A 28 -1.14 10.66 5.11
N PRO A 29 -0.07 11.35 4.69
CA PRO A 29 1.27 10.88 4.98
C PRO A 29 1.54 10.95 6.48
N PRO A 30 1.94 9.82 7.09
CA PRO A 30 2.32 9.78 8.50
C PRO A 30 3.77 10.25 8.67
N PRO A 31 4.14 10.89 9.80
CA PRO A 31 5.55 11.19 10.08
C PRO A 31 6.37 9.94 10.42
N LYS A 32 5.72 8.85 10.84
CA LYS A 32 6.31 7.56 11.25
C LYS A 32 5.24 6.46 11.20
N PRO A 33 5.62 5.17 11.21
CA PRO A 33 4.66 4.08 11.39
C PRO A 33 3.78 4.30 12.62
N THR A 34 2.51 3.94 12.53
CA THR A 34 1.56 4.09 13.64
C THR A 34 2.03 3.28 14.85
N SER A 35 2.46 2.04 14.62
CA SER A 35 3.05 1.19 15.66
C SER A 35 4.35 0.55 15.15
N PRO A 36 5.52 1.13 15.48
CA PRO A 36 6.82 0.61 15.06
C PRO A 36 7.10 -0.84 15.53
N SER A 37 6.51 -1.26 16.66
CA SER A 37 6.66 -2.63 17.15
C SER A 37 6.00 -3.67 16.23
N LEU A 38 5.00 -3.27 15.42
CA LEU A 38 4.34 -4.17 14.49
C LEU A 38 5.16 -4.45 13.22
N THR A 39 6.12 -3.59 12.85
CA THR A 39 6.95 -3.80 11.65
C THR A 39 7.65 -5.16 11.69
N ALA A 40 8.29 -5.50 12.81
CA ALA A 40 8.93 -6.82 12.96
C ALA A 40 7.93 -7.96 13.02
N SER A 41 6.76 -7.75 13.64
CA SER A 41 5.70 -8.77 13.70
C SER A 41 5.13 -9.07 12.31
N ILE A 42 4.88 -8.04 11.49
CA ILE A 42 4.41 -8.18 10.10
C ILE A 42 5.39 -9.05 9.31
N SER A 43 6.68 -8.66 9.28
CA SER A 43 7.69 -9.40 8.50
C SER A 43 7.96 -10.80 9.04
N SER A 44 7.80 -11.05 10.35
CA SER A 44 7.98 -12.37 10.94
C SER A 44 6.96 -13.42 10.49
N LEU A 45 5.82 -13.00 9.93
CA LEU A 45 4.83 -13.91 9.35
C LEU A 45 5.29 -14.51 8.02
N ALA A 46 6.30 -13.91 7.35
CA ALA A 46 6.82 -14.32 6.06
C ALA A 46 5.71 -14.60 5.04
N LEU A 47 4.79 -13.65 4.88
CA LEU A 47 3.65 -13.77 3.97
C LEU A 47 4.10 -13.58 2.52
N HIS A 48 3.17 -13.78 1.57
CA HIS A 48 3.37 -13.28 0.22
C HIS A 48 3.70 -11.76 0.25
N PRO A 49 4.72 -11.26 -0.49
CA PRO A 49 5.19 -9.88 -0.40
C PRO A 49 4.10 -8.82 -0.60
N THR A 50 3.11 -9.12 -1.45
CA THR A 50 1.93 -8.26 -1.63
C THR A 50 1.11 -8.12 -0.35
N LEU A 51 0.84 -9.23 0.33
CA LEU A 51 0.05 -9.23 1.56
C LEU A 51 0.83 -8.57 2.70
N GLU A 52 2.14 -8.81 2.79
CA GLU A 52 3.03 -8.11 3.71
C GLU A 52 3.02 -6.59 3.48
N ALA A 53 3.13 -6.14 2.21
CA ALA A 53 3.09 -4.73 1.86
C ALA A 53 1.77 -4.05 2.26
N ALA A 54 0.64 -4.73 2.07
CA ALA A 54 -0.68 -4.22 2.49
C ALA A 54 -0.77 -4.04 4.02
N LEU A 55 -0.21 -4.96 4.81
CA LEU A 55 -0.15 -4.82 6.27
C LEU A 55 0.75 -3.66 6.70
N HIS A 56 1.89 -3.46 6.04
CA HIS A 56 2.73 -2.28 6.29
C HIS A 56 2.00 -0.98 5.95
N ILE A 57 1.24 -0.92 4.85
CA ILE A 57 0.41 0.24 4.50
C ILE A 57 -0.61 0.52 5.60
N LEU A 58 -1.33 -0.50 6.09
CA LEU A 58 -2.30 -0.35 7.19
C LEU A 58 -1.65 0.14 8.49
N ASN A 59 -0.38 -0.21 8.75
CA ASN A 59 0.39 0.31 9.89
C ASN A 59 1.06 1.67 9.60
N ASN A 60 0.77 2.32 8.46
CA ASN A 60 1.42 3.56 8.04
C ASN A 60 2.97 3.42 7.92
N ASP A 61 3.47 2.21 7.75
CA ASP A 61 4.89 1.88 7.56
C ASP A 61 5.25 1.92 6.07
N LEU A 62 5.14 3.12 5.50
CA LEU A 62 5.33 3.34 4.06
C LEU A 62 6.73 2.94 3.57
N PRO A 63 7.85 3.15 4.31
CA PRO A 63 9.15 2.68 3.86
C PRO A 63 9.23 1.17 3.64
N SER A 64 8.68 0.37 4.56
CA SER A 64 8.65 -1.10 4.44
C SER A 64 7.74 -1.54 3.29
N ALA A 65 6.56 -0.92 3.15
CA ALA A 65 5.68 -1.17 2.02
C ALA A 65 6.34 -0.83 0.68
N HIS A 66 6.98 0.34 0.58
CA HIS A 66 7.68 0.82 -0.61
C HIS A 66 8.82 -0.13 -1.01
N PHE A 67 9.56 -0.67 -0.04
CA PHE A 67 10.60 -1.67 -0.27
C PHE A 67 10.07 -2.94 -0.95
N LEU A 68 8.85 -3.37 -0.60
CA LEU A 68 8.23 -4.55 -1.19
C LEU A 68 7.63 -4.24 -2.57
N VAL A 69 6.78 -3.21 -2.70
CA VAL A 69 6.05 -2.93 -3.96
C VAL A 69 6.96 -2.49 -5.11
N ARG A 70 8.15 -1.94 -4.84
CA ARG A 70 9.16 -1.67 -5.89
C ARG A 70 9.69 -2.94 -6.58
N HIS A 71 9.39 -4.12 -6.06
CA HIS A 71 9.71 -5.40 -6.70
C HIS A 71 8.52 -5.98 -7.50
N MET A 72 7.37 -5.32 -7.50
CA MET A 72 6.11 -5.77 -8.11
C MET A 72 5.52 -4.63 -8.96
N GLN A 73 6.26 -4.21 -9.99
CA GLN A 73 6.00 -2.98 -10.75
C GLN A 73 5.48 -3.23 -12.18
N ALA A 74 5.27 -4.49 -12.56
CA ALA A 74 4.80 -4.84 -13.89
C ALA A 74 3.86 -6.05 -13.86
N PRO A 75 3.00 -6.21 -14.90
CA PRO A 75 2.21 -7.41 -15.08
C PRO A 75 3.07 -8.68 -15.05
N PRO A 76 2.61 -9.77 -14.42
CA PRO A 76 1.27 -9.96 -13.87
C PRO A 76 1.08 -9.54 -12.39
N ALA A 77 1.99 -8.78 -11.79
CA ALA A 77 1.95 -8.41 -10.37
C ALA A 77 0.98 -7.25 -10.04
N TYR A 78 -0.26 -7.35 -10.53
CA TYR A 78 -1.25 -6.26 -10.48
C TYR A 78 -1.60 -5.82 -9.06
N GLU A 79 -1.65 -6.72 -8.09
CA GLU A 79 -1.94 -6.38 -6.70
C GLU A 79 -0.82 -5.53 -6.09
N GLY A 80 0.44 -5.88 -6.39
CA GLY A 80 1.60 -5.09 -5.96
C GLY A 80 1.64 -3.71 -6.63
N MET A 81 1.32 -3.65 -7.92
CA MET A 81 1.19 -2.40 -8.67
C MET A 81 0.07 -1.52 -8.08
N PHE A 82 -1.06 -2.12 -7.71
CA PHE A 82 -2.17 -1.39 -7.12
C PHE A 82 -1.82 -0.84 -5.72
N LEU A 83 -1.19 -1.66 -4.87
CA LEU A 83 -0.66 -1.20 -3.57
C LEU A 83 0.38 -0.08 -3.72
N HIS A 84 1.15 -0.05 -4.81
CA HIS A 84 2.07 1.05 -5.11
C HIS A 84 1.31 2.37 -5.35
N GLY A 85 0.19 2.31 -6.09
CA GLY A 85 -0.69 3.46 -6.27
C GLY A 85 -1.29 3.94 -4.95
N ILE A 86 -1.76 3.02 -4.11
CA ILE A 86 -2.32 3.33 -2.77
C ILE A 86 -1.26 4.01 -1.90
N LEU A 87 -0.03 3.49 -1.91
CA LEU A 87 1.10 4.05 -1.19
C LEU A 87 1.35 5.50 -1.62
N HIS A 88 1.47 5.78 -2.91
CA HIS A 88 1.68 7.15 -3.40
C HIS A 88 0.50 8.08 -3.11
N ARG A 89 -0.75 7.56 -3.12
CA ARG A 89 -1.93 8.33 -2.68
C ARG A 89 -1.77 8.79 -1.23
N ILE A 90 -1.32 7.90 -0.34
CA ILE A 90 -1.08 8.22 1.07
C ILE A 90 0.11 9.18 1.22
N GLU A 91 1.16 9.06 0.42
CA GLU A 91 2.31 9.99 0.43
C GLU A 91 1.96 11.39 -0.08
N GLY A 92 0.85 11.55 -0.81
CA GLY A 92 0.43 12.80 -1.43
C GLY A 92 0.94 13.00 -2.86
N ASP A 93 1.52 11.97 -3.49
CA ASP A 93 1.89 11.98 -4.92
C ASP A 93 0.70 11.51 -5.78
N TYR A 94 -0.30 12.38 -5.89
CA TYR A 94 -1.59 12.03 -6.51
C TYR A 94 -1.50 11.77 -8.01
N ASP A 95 -0.59 12.44 -8.73
CA ASP A 95 -0.39 12.20 -10.16
C ASP A 95 0.16 10.79 -10.41
N ASN A 96 1.14 10.38 -9.60
CA ASN A 96 1.70 9.03 -9.68
C ASN A 96 0.69 7.98 -9.23
N ALA A 97 -0.09 8.25 -8.17
CA ALA A 97 -1.20 7.39 -7.77
C ALA A 97 -2.20 7.16 -8.92
N ARG A 98 -2.61 8.21 -9.64
CA ARG A 98 -3.50 8.09 -10.81
C ARG A 98 -2.89 7.27 -11.94
N ALA A 99 -1.59 7.40 -12.19
CA ALA A 99 -0.90 6.61 -13.20
C ALA A 99 -0.93 5.12 -12.84
N TRP A 100 -0.62 4.77 -11.59
CA TRP A 100 -0.70 3.38 -11.11
C TRP A 100 -2.12 2.82 -11.20
N TYR A 101 -3.14 3.58 -10.77
CA TYR A 101 -4.54 3.15 -10.85
C TYR A 101 -4.98 2.89 -12.29
N GLY A 102 -4.56 3.75 -13.23
CA GLY A 102 -4.81 3.52 -14.66
C GLY A 102 -4.09 2.29 -15.22
N ASN A 103 -2.87 1.99 -14.74
CA ASN A 103 -2.14 0.78 -15.18
C ASN A 103 -2.80 -0.53 -14.72
N VAL A 104 -3.57 -0.49 -13.64
CA VAL A 104 -4.23 -1.69 -13.07
C VAL A 104 -5.74 -1.70 -13.28
N SER A 105 -6.32 -0.71 -13.98
CA SER A 105 -7.78 -0.52 -14.03
C SER A 105 -8.55 -1.69 -14.66
N GLU A 106 -7.90 -2.44 -15.55
CA GLU A 106 -8.44 -3.64 -16.20
C GLU A 106 -8.11 -4.95 -15.46
N SER A 107 -7.43 -4.88 -14.30
CA SER A 107 -7.09 -6.07 -13.51
C SER A 107 -8.25 -6.54 -12.63
N GLU A 108 -8.27 -7.84 -12.32
CA GLU A 108 -9.30 -8.46 -11.48
C GLU A 108 -9.40 -7.80 -10.10
N VAL A 109 -8.26 -7.55 -9.43
CA VAL A 109 -8.22 -6.91 -8.11
C VAL A 109 -8.80 -5.49 -8.14
N PHE A 110 -8.56 -4.74 -9.20
CA PHE A 110 -9.09 -3.38 -9.33
C PHE A 110 -10.60 -3.40 -9.60
N GLY A 111 -11.05 -4.32 -10.46
CA GLY A 111 -12.46 -4.56 -10.71
C GLY A 111 -13.23 -4.94 -9.43
N GLU A 112 -12.65 -5.77 -8.57
CA GLU A 112 -13.26 -6.15 -7.28
C GLU A 112 -13.31 -4.98 -6.28
N VAL A 113 -12.25 -4.16 -6.21
CA VAL A 113 -12.12 -3.10 -5.19
C VAL A 113 -12.88 -1.82 -5.56
N TRP A 114 -12.91 -1.46 -6.84
CA TRP A 114 -13.51 -0.20 -7.32
C TRP A 114 -14.61 -0.38 -8.35
N GLY A 115 -14.57 -1.46 -9.14
CA GLY A 115 -15.48 -1.72 -10.26
C GLY A 115 -15.34 -0.76 -11.46
N SER A 116 -14.72 0.41 -11.29
CA SER A 116 -14.50 1.39 -12.36
C SER A 116 -13.37 2.36 -12.00
N GLU A 117 -12.56 2.76 -12.98
CA GLU A 117 -11.49 3.75 -12.81
C GLU A 117 -12.02 5.14 -12.40
N GLU A 118 -13.21 5.52 -12.87
CA GLU A 118 -13.85 6.80 -12.55
C GLU A 118 -14.01 7.01 -11.04
N LYS A 119 -14.65 6.07 -10.34
CA LYS A 119 -14.82 6.11 -8.87
C LYS A 119 -13.49 6.22 -8.12
N ALA A 120 -12.48 5.48 -8.58
CA ALA A 120 -11.17 5.50 -7.95
C ALA A 120 -10.47 6.86 -8.14
N ARG A 121 -10.63 7.47 -9.33
CA ARG A 121 -10.11 8.82 -9.61
C ARG A 121 -10.84 9.90 -8.82
N GLU A 122 -12.16 9.79 -8.68
CA GLU A 122 -12.98 10.67 -7.83
C GLU A 122 -12.47 10.63 -6.39
N PHE A 123 -12.21 9.43 -5.85
CA PHE A 123 -11.66 9.27 -4.52
C PHE A 123 -10.30 9.96 -4.36
N ILE A 124 -9.33 9.70 -5.24
CA ILE A 124 -8.03 10.38 -5.20
C ILE A 124 -8.22 11.91 -5.30
N GLY A 125 -9.15 12.38 -6.15
CA GLY A 125 -9.51 13.80 -6.27
C GLY A 125 -10.06 14.39 -4.97
N GLY A 126 -10.88 13.64 -4.24
CA GLY A 126 -11.39 14.02 -2.92
C GLY A 126 -10.27 14.14 -1.88
N VAL A 127 -9.33 13.17 -1.84
CA VAL A 127 -8.17 13.23 -0.93
C VAL A 127 -7.27 14.42 -1.26
N GLU A 128 -6.99 14.63 -2.54
CA GLU A 128 -6.19 15.77 -3.00
C GLU A 128 -6.86 17.12 -2.69
N GLY A 129 -8.18 17.22 -2.88
CA GLY A 129 -8.98 18.39 -2.53
C GLY A 129 -8.95 18.70 -1.03
N LEU A 130 -9.04 17.65 -0.19
CA LEU A 130 -8.93 17.79 1.26
C LEU A 130 -7.58 18.39 1.66
N VAL A 131 -6.48 17.92 1.06
CA VAL A 131 -5.12 18.37 1.40
C VAL A 131 -4.82 19.76 0.84
N LYS A 132 -5.13 20.01 -0.44
CA LYS A 132 -4.74 21.25 -1.13
C LYS A 132 -5.70 22.41 -0.85
N LYS A 133 -6.97 22.13 -0.59
CA LYS A 133 -8.03 23.14 -0.50
C LYS A 133 -8.80 23.11 0.83
N GLY A 134 -8.62 22.07 1.65
CA GLY A 134 -9.43 21.86 2.85
C GLY A 134 -10.88 21.45 2.53
N GLU A 135 -11.14 20.97 1.31
CA GLU A 135 -12.47 20.60 0.83
C GLU A 135 -12.71 19.09 1.01
N GLY A 136 -13.87 18.70 1.54
CA GLY A 136 -14.28 17.30 1.66
C GLY A 136 -14.50 16.83 3.10
N GLU A 137 -15.27 15.75 3.25
CA GLU A 137 -15.51 15.12 4.55
C GLU A 137 -14.37 14.14 4.85
N ARG A 138 -13.40 14.56 5.69
CA ARG A 138 -12.27 13.69 6.11
C ARG A 138 -12.73 12.30 6.56
N GLY A 139 -13.75 12.22 7.41
CA GLY A 139 -14.23 10.93 7.93
C GLY A 139 -14.78 10.02 6.84
N GLY A 140 -15.41 10.58 5.79
CA GLY A 140 -15.83 9.83 4.62
C GLY A 140 -14.66 9.28 3.82
N LEU A 141 -13.64 10.11 3.58
CA LEU A 141 -12.43 9.71 2.88
C LEU A 141 -11.61 8.67 3.66
N GLU A 142 -11.57 8.76 4.99
CA GLU A 142 -10.94 7.75 5.86
C GLU A 142 -11.66 6.41 5.73
N ARG A 143 -13.01 6.37 5.82
CA ARG A 143 -13.78 5.12 5.61
C ARG A 143 -13.55 4.52 4.23
N GLU A 144 -13.49 5.35 3.20
CA GLU A 144 -13.27 4.93 1.81
C GLU A 144 -11.86 4.36 1.61
N SER A 145 -10.85 4.99 2.23
CA SER A 145 -9.48 4.49 2.26
C SER A 145 -9.36 3.14 2.98
N GLU A 146 -10.05 2.99 4.12
CA GLU A 146 -10.07 1.73 4.87
C GLU A 146 -10.69 0.61 4.03
N ARG A 147 -11.83 0.88 3.38
CA ARG A 147 -12.52 -0.06 2.51
C ARG A 147 -11.63 -0.51 1.36
N GLU A 148 -10.97 0.42 0.68
CA GLU A 148 -10.05 0.12 -0.43
C GLU A 148 -8.94 -0.84 0.02
N ILE A 149 -8.20 -0.50 1.08
CA ILE A 149 -7.05 -1.30 1.52
C ILE A 149 -7.51 -2.67 2.03
N LYS A 150 -8.63 -2.74 2.75
CA LYS A 150 -9.22 -4.02 3.22
C LYS A 150 -9.65 -4.90 2.06
N ALA A 151 -10.29 -4.34 1.04
CA ALA A 151 -10.69 -5.11 -0.14
C ALA A 151 -9.45 -5.71 -0.86
N VAL A 152 -8.35 -4.94 -0.99
CA VAL A 152 -7.10 -5.48 -1.54
C VAL A 152 -6.52 -6.58 -0.65
N VAL A 153 -6.55 -6.42 0.68
CA VAL A 153 -6.11 -7.46 1.62
C VAL A 153 -6.94 -8.73 1.44
N GLU A 154 -8.27 -8.65 1.44
CA GLU A 154 -9.15 -9.83 1.28
C GLU A 154 -8.94 -10.51 -0.07
N PHE A 155 -8.78 -9.74 -1.16
CA PHE A 155 -8.43 -10.28 -2.47
C PHE A 155 -7.10 -11.06 -2.41
N CYS A 156 -6.06 -10.45 -1.83
CA CYS A 156 -4.75 -11.08 -1.67
C CYS A 156 -4.80 -12.32 -0.78
N ARG A 157 -5.61 -12.32 0.28
CA ARG A 157 -5.83 -13.49 1.15
C ARG A 157 -6.46 -14.63 0.37
N GLY A 158 -7.48 -14.35 -0.45
CA GLY A 158 -8.10 -15.36 -1.31
C GLY A 158 -7.15 -15.94 -2.35
N LYS A 159 -6.33 -15.07 -2.97
CA LYS A 159 -5.40 -15.45 -4.05
C LYS A 159 -4.13 -16.16 -3.57
N PHE A 160 -3.50 -15.66 -2.52
CA PHE A 160 -2.18 -16.12 -2.06
C PHE A 160 -2.24 -16.96 -0.77
N GLY A 161 -3.34 -16.89 -0.02
CA GLY A 161 -3.44 -17.46 1.31
C GLY A 161 -2.69 -16.67 2.38
N GLU A 162 -2.67 -17.22 3.60
CA GLU A 162 -2.06 -16.61 4.79
C GLU A 162 -0.86 -17.42 5.32
N GLY A 163 -0.42 -18.41 4.56
CA GLY A 163 0.68 -19.31 4.94
C GLY A 163 2.05 -18.66 4.82
N GLU A 164 3.02 -19.22 5.53
CA GLU A 164 4.44 -18.87 5.41
C GLU A 164 4.94 -19.16 3.98
N VAL A 165 5.50 -18.15 3.32
CA VAL A 165 6.13 -18.20 2.00
C VAL A 165 7.64 -18.05 2.17
N ARG A 166 8.37 -19.17 2.08
CA ARG A 166 9.83 -19.19 2.26
C ARG A 166 10.62 -18.73 1.04
N ASP A 167 10.02 -18.79 -0.14
CA ASP A 167 10.60 -18.32 -1.39
C ASP A 167 9.53 -17.57 -2.18
N ALA A 168 9.66 -16.24 -2.21
CA ALA A 168 8.73 -15.35 -2.89
C ALA A 168 9.35 -14.71 -4.14
N ARG A 169 10.44 -15.27 -4.68
CA ARG A 169 11.11 -14.69 -5.86
C ARG A 169 10.20 -14.62 -7.08
N ASP A 170 9.26 -15.56 -7.21
CA ASP A 170 8.28 -15.58 -8.30
C ASP A 170 7.26 -14.44 -8.22
N ALA A 171 7.13 -13.81 -7.05
CA ALA A 171 6.33 -12.60 -6.88
C ALA A 171 7.04 -11.35 -7.46
N TRP A 172 8.36 -11.39 -7.64
CA TRP A 172 9.13 -10.23 -8.09
C TRP A 172 9.05 -10.08 -9.60
N VAL A 173 8.29 -9.08 -10.03
CA VAL A 173 8.10 -8.74 -11.43
C VAL A 173 8.48 -7.28 -11.61
N LYS A 174 9.71 -7.06 -12.11
CA LYS A 174 10.22 -5.72 -12.47
C LYS A 174 10.07 -5.50 -13.97
N PRO A 175 9.77 -4.27 -14.42
CA PRO A 175 9.81 -3.93 -15.84
C PRO A 175 11.21 -4.20 -16.42
N GLY A 176 11.27 -4.53 -17.73
CA GLY A 176 12.54 -4.62 -18.48
C GLY A 176 13.33 -3.30 -18.44
N GLU A 177 14.64 -3.35 -18.72
CA GLU A 177 15.59 -2.24 -18.49
C GLU A 177 15.13 -0.87 -19.02
N ASP A 178 14.46 -0.83 -20.18
CA ASP A 178 13.97 0.42 -20.77
C ASP A 178 12.84 1.09 -19.96
N HIS A 179 11.95 0.30 -19.38
CA HIS A 179 10.89 0.79 -18.48
C HIS A 179 11.42 1.09 -17.08
N ARG A 180 12.52 0.42 -16.68
CA ARG A 180 13.19 0.63 -15.40
C ARG A 180 13.75 2.05 -15.27
N ARG A 181 14.32 2.61 -16.35
CA ARG A 181 14.86 3.98 -16.35
C ARG A 181 13.76 5.04 -16.16
N MET A 182 12.62 4.88 -16.84
CA MET A 182 11.47 5.79 -16.67
C MET A 182 10.83 5.64 -15.28
N GLY A 183 10.67 4.41 -14.78
CA GLY A 183 10.15 4.16 -13.43
C GLY A 183 11.07 4.70 -12.34
N GLU A 184 12.39 4.52 -12.45
CA GLU A 184 13.36 5.08 -11.49
C GLU A 184 13.38 6.62 -11.52
N GLU A 185 13.25 7.27 -12.68
CA GLU A 185 13.12 8.73 -12.78
C GLU A 185 11.83 9.27 -12.13
N MET A 186 10.74 8.51 -12.22
CA MET A 186 9.44 8.82 -11.58
C MET A 186 9.44 8.51 -10.07
N VAL A 187 10.21 7.51 -9.63
CA VAL A 187 10.37 7.10 -8.22
C VAL A 187 11.37 7.99 -7.46
N THR A 188 12.37 8.57 -8.14
CA THR A 188 13.44 9.36 -7.50
C THR A 188 13.34 10.87 -7.70
N GLY A 189 12.28 11.37 -8.34
CA GLY A 189 12.01 12.81 -8.42
C GLY A 189 13.09 13.60 -9.17
N GLY A 190 13.44 13.15 -10.38
CA GLY A 190 14.63 13.66 -11.08
C GLY A 190 14.43 14.88 -12.00
N LYS A 191 13.35 14.97 -12.79
CA LYS A 191 13.20 16.05 -13.79
C LYS A 191 11.74 16.38 -14.10
N GLY A 192 11.15 17.22 -13.25
CA GLY A 192 9.85 17.85 -13.50
C GLY A 192 9.45 18.65 -12.27
N PHE A 193 9.86 19.93 -12.22
CA PHE A 193 9.61 20.91 -11.16
C PHE A 193 9.48 20.32 -9.73
N ARG A 194 10.62 20.01 -9.10
CA ARG A 194 10.72 19.83 -7.64
C ARG A 194 12.02 20.47 -7.15
N GLN A 195 11.94 21.37 -6.16
CA GLN A 195 13.04 21.68 -5.24
C GLN A 195 12.67 21.09 -3.88
N PHE A 196 13.66 20.48 -3.23
CA PHE A 196 13.60 20.02 -1.85
C PHE A 196 13.69 21.21 -0.88
#